data_AF-A0A948NDI8-F1
#
_entry.id   AF-A0A948NDI8-F1
#
_cell.length_a   1.000
_cell.length_b   1.000
_cell.length_c   1.000
_cell.angle_alpha   90.00
_cell.angle_beta   90.00
_cell.angle_gamma   90.00
#
_symmetry.space_group_name_H-M   'P 1'
#
loop_
_entity.id
_entity.type
_entity.pdbx_description
1 polymer ?
#
loop_
_entity_poly.entity_id
_entity_poly.type
_entity_poly.pdbx_seq_one_letter_code
_entity_poly.pdbx_strand_id
1 'polypeptide(L)'
;MVRSDSPQVSAYSSRQWALALAIVASSIFVACFFWGSLLNDPALKELHMNLMRVSFPGFSGITIGGFINGFIQSTAWGLGIGWILAASLNMLSKK
;
A
#
# COMPACT_ATOMS: atom_id res chain seq x y z
N MET A 1 35.45 -32.20 4.20
CA MET A 1 33.99 -32.15 3.94
C MET A 1 33.62 -30.69 3.82
N VAL A 2 33.40 -30.20 2.61
CA VAL A 2 32.90 -28.83 2.39
C VAL A 2 31.40 -28.87 2.70
N ARG A 3 30.99 -28.20 3.78
CA ARG A 3 29.59 -27.99 4.10
C ARG A 3 29.07 -26.96 3.09
N SER A 4 28.40 -27.44 2.04
CA SER A 4 27.61 -26.61 1.16
C SER A 4 26.40 -26.13 1.95
N ASP A 5 26.57 -25.06 2.71
CA ASP A 5 25.45 -24.28 3.23
C ASP A 5 24.80 -23.62 2.01
N SER A 6 23.90 -24.35 1.35
CA SER A 6 22.93 -23.76 0.43
C SER A 6 22.32 -22.54 1.13
N PRO A 7 22.24 -21.36 0.50
CA PRO A 7 21.61 -20.21 1.14
C PRO A 7 20.21 -20.63 1.57
N GLN A 8 19.99 -20.70 2.88
CA GLN A 8 18.70 -20.92 3.49
C GLN A 8 17.85 -19.74 3.06
N VAL A 9 17.11 -19.86 1.96
CA VAL A 9 16.23 -18.79 1.51
C VAL A 9 15.11 -18.74 2.55
N SER A 10 15.25 -17.82 3.50
CA SER A 10 14.26 -17.56 4.54
C SER A 10 12.89 -17.44 3.86
N ALA A 11 11.96 -18.34 4.19
CA ALA A 11 10.61 -18.29 3.66
C ALA A 11 10.04 -16.88 3.94
N TYR A 12 9.66 -16.15 2.89
CA TYR A 12 9.09 -14.82 3.06
C TYR A 12 7.74 -14.99 3.74
N SER A 13 7.64 -14.54 4.99
CA SER A 13 6.39 -14.64 5.74
C SER A 13 5.33 -13.75 5.08
N SER A 14 4.36 -14.38 4.41
CA SER A 14 3.29 -13.67 3.70
C SER A 14 2.55 -12.69 4.61
N ARG A 15 2.36 -13.06 5.88
CA ARG A 15 1.73 -12.20 6.88
C ARG A 15 2.56 -10.96 7.20
N GLN A 16 3.88 -11.09 7.35
CA GLN A 16 4.75 -9.95 7.66
C GLN A 16 4.80 -8.96 6.49
N TRP A 17 4.93 -9.47 5.26
CA TRP A 17 4.92 -8.63 4.05
C TRP A 17 3.58 -7.96 3.79
N ALA A 18 2.48 -8.67 4.04
CA ALA A 18 1.13 -8.10 4.01
C ALA A 18 0.99 -6.93 4.97
N LEU A 19 1.35 -7.13 6.23
CA LEU A 19 1.23 -6.10 7.26
C LEU A 19 2.16 -4.92 6.96
N ALA A 20 3.39 -5.18 6.52
CA ALA A 20 4.33 -4.12 6.15
C ALA A 20 3.78 -3.25 5.02
N LEU A 21 3.31 -3.85 3.92
CA LEU A 21 2.74 -3.08 2.81
C LEU A 21 1.41 -2.43 3.14
N ALA A 22 0.58 -3.03 3.99
CA ALA A 22 -0.61 -2.39 4.52
C ALA A 22 -0.28 -1.11 5.29
N ILE A 23 0.68 -1.18 6.23
CA ILE A 23 1.10 -0.02 7.01
C ILE A 23 1.67 1.07 6.10
N VAL A 24 2.56 0.71 5.16
CA VAL A 24 3.16 1.67 4.22
C VAL A 24 2.08 2.33 3.35
N ALA A 25 1.19 1.55 2.74
CA ALA A 25 0.12 2.08 1.90
C ALA A 25 -0.80 3.03 2.68
N SER A 26 -1.26 2.60 3.86
CA SER A 26 -2.14 3.41 4.70
C SER A 26 -1.45 4.68 5.20
N SER A 27 -0.16 4.62 5.51
CA SER A 27 0.63 5.80 5.91
C SER A 27 0.77 6.81 4.76
N ILE A 28 1.04 6.32 3.54
CA ILE A 28 1.09 7.15 2.33
C ILE A 28 -0.26 7.79 2.06
N PHE A 29 -1.36 7.04 2.19
CA PHE A 29 -2.71 7.58 2.05
C PHE A 29 -2.97 8.73 3.03
N VAL A 30 -2.64 8.54 4.31
CA VAL A 30 -2.80 9.56 5.35
C VAL A 30 -1.98 10.81 4.99
N ALA A 31 -0.72 10.64 4.61
CA ALA A 31 0.13 11.76 4.19
C ALA A 31 -0.45 12.51 2.98
N CYS A 32 -0.93 11.78 1.96
CA CYS A 32 -1.60 12.35 0.80
C CYS A 32 -2.87 13.12 1.17
N PHE A 33 -3.72 12.55 2.03
CA PHE A 33 -4.96 13.18 2.47
C PHE A 33 -4.69 14.50 3.20
N PHE A 34 -3.70 14.54 4.09
CA PHE A 34 -3.27 15.77 4.76
C PHE A 34 -2.64 16.76 3.78
N TRP A 35 -1.78 16.30 2.88
CA TRP A 35 -1.17 17.14 1.86
C TRP A 35 -2.20 17.86 0.99
N GLY A 36 -3.28 17.17 0.61
CA GLY A 36 -4.42 17.77 -0.11
C GLY A 36 -5.04 18.97 0.60
N SER A 37 -4.96 19.03 1.92
CA SER A 37 -5.44 20.16 2.73
C SER A 37 -4.45 21.33 2.75
N LEU A 38 -3.15 21.05 2.59
CA LEU A 38 -2.08 22.07 2.57
C LEU A 38 -1.85 22.67 1.17
N LEU A 39 -2.40 22.06 0.12
CA LEU A 39 -2.32 22.58 -1.25
C LEU A 39 -3.10 23.89 -1.41
N ASN A 40 -2.37 24.97 -1.68
CA ASN A 40 -2.94 26.30 -1.97
C ASN A 40 -3.15 26.55 -3.48
N ASP A 41 -2.40 25.85 -4.34
CA ASP A 41 -2.58 25.97 -5.79
C ASP A 41 -3.85 25.22 -6.24
N PRO A 42 -4.80 25.88 -6.93
CA PRO A 42 -6.06 25.28 -7.31
C PRO A 42 -5.92 24.17 -8.35
N ALA A 43 -4.99 24.30 -9.32
CA ALA A 43 -4.78 23.28 -10.35
C ALA A 43 -4.15 22.02 -9.75
N LEU A 44 -3.20 22.19 -8.84
CA LEU A 44 -2.56 21.07 -8.16
C LEU A 44 -3.53 20.35 -7.20
N LYS A 45 -4.41 21.11 -6.53
CA LYS A 45 -5.47 20.55 -5.69
C LYS A 45 -6.48 19.76 -6.50
N GLU A 46 -6.91 20.26 -7.65
CA GLU A 46 -7.83 19.54 -8.54
C GLU A 46 -7.21 18.22 -9.04
N LEU A 47 -5.94 18.27 -9.48
CA LEU A 47 -5.20 17.06 -9.87
C LEU A 47 -5.15 16.04 -8.73
N HIS A 48 -4.81 16.49 -7.52
CA HIS A 48 -4.77 15.62 -6.34
C HIS A 48 -6.13 14.96 -6.07
N MET A 49 -7.22 15.74 -6.11
CA MET A 49 -8.57 15.23 -5.89
C MET A 49 -9.00 14.24 -6.96
N ASN A 50 -8.64 14.47 -8.22
CA ASN A 50 -8.94 13.56 -9.33
C ASN A 50 -8.16 12.25 -9.19
N LEU A 51 -6.89 12.31 -8.80
CA LEU A 51 -6.09 11.11 -8.50
C LEU A 51 -6.74 10.28 -7.39
N MET A 52 -7.14 10.92 -6.30
CA MET A 52 -7.79 10.25 -5.17
C MET A 52 -9.11 9.57 -5.57
N ARG A 53 -9.92 10.21 -6.43
CA ARG A 53 -11.17 9.62 -6.96
C ARG A 53 -10.93 8.41 -7.85
N VAL A 54 -9.85 8.41 -8.63
CA VAL A 54 -9.49 7.27 -9.49
C VAL A 54 -8.94 6.11 -8.66
N SER A 55 -8.09 6.38 -7.68
CA SER A 55 -7.48 5.34 -6.84
C SER A 55 -8.43 4.77 -5.79
N PHE A 56 -9.36 5.57 -5.29
CA PHE A 56 -10.28 5.20 -4.21
C PHE A 56 -11.73 5.39 -4.66
N PRO A 57 -12.38 4.35 -5.21
CA PRO A 57 -13.80 4.40 -5.55
C PRO A 57 -14.66 4.84 -4.35
N GLY A 58 -15.56 5.79 -4.60
CA GLY A 58 -16.40 6.40 -3.57
C GLY A 58 -15.75 7.53 -2.77
N PHE A 59 -14.52 7.95 -3.11
CA PHE A 59 -13.90 9.12 -2.50
C PHE A 59 -14.63 10.40 -2.90
N SER A 60 -15.31 11.02 -1.93
CA SER A 60 -16.19 12.18 -2.18
C SER A 60 -15.52 13.52 -1.90
N GLY A 61 -14.29 13.55 -1.38
CA GLY A 61 -13.67 14.79 -0.91
C GLY A 61 -12.70 14.59 0.24
N ILE A 62 -12.07 15.68 0.68
CA ILE A 62 -11.37 15.76 1.97
C ILE A 62 -12.42 15.87 3.09
N THR A 63 -13.16 14.79 3.31
CA THR A 63 -14.19 14.67 4.35
C THR A 63 -13.89 13.48 5.24
N ILE A 64 -14.49 13.41 6.43
CA ILE A 64 -14.32 12.29 7.35
C ILE A 64 -14.74 10.97 6.69
N GLY A 65 -15.83 10.98 5.92
CA GLY A 65 -16.28 9.80 5.16
C GLY A 65 -15.27 9.38 4.09
N GLY A 66 -14.72 10.33 3.33
CA GLY A 66 -13.67 10.06 2.34
C GLY A 66 -12.38 9.52 2.97
N PHE A 67 -12.01 10.03 4.15
CA PHE A 67 -10.87 9.54 4.91
C PHE A 67 -11.04 8.09 5.34
N ILE A 68 -12.15 7.75 6.00
CA ILE A 68 -12.42 6.39 6.50
C ILE A 68 -12.46 5.40 5.31
N ASN A 69 -13.20 5.75 4.26
CA ASN A 69 -13.33 4.88 3.08
C ASN A 69 -11.98 4.67 2.39
N GLY A 70 -11.24 5.74 2.13
CA GLY A 70 -9.92 5.66 1.48
C GLY A 70 -8.88 4.93 2.35
N PHE A 71 -8.92 5.10 3.66
CA PHE A 71 -8.01 4.42 4.59
C PHE A 71 -8.25 2.91 4.61
N ILE A 72 -9.51 2.48 4.66
CA ILE A 72 -9.87 1.05 4.61
C ILE A 72 -9.41 0.45 3.27
N GLN A 73 -9.69 1.13 2.16
CA GLN A 73 -9.30 0.65 0.84
C GLN A 73 -7.78 0.59 0.67
N SER A 74 -7.05 1.62 1.11
CA SER A 74 -5.58 1.65 1.09
C SER A 74 -4.97 0.50 1.89
N THR A 75 -5.52 0.23 3.08
CA THR A 75 -5.11 -0.89 3.92
C THR A 75 -5.36 -2.22 3.24
N ALA A 76 -6.56 -2.40 2.65
CA ALA A 76 -6.93 -3.62 1.94
C ALA A 76 -6.03 -3.87 0.71
N TRP A 77 -5.73 -2.83 -0.07
CA TRP A 77 -4.80 -2.90 -1.19
C TRP A 77 -3.40 -3.27 -0.74
N GLY A 78 -2.88 -2.65 0.32
CA GLY A 78 -1.55 -2.98 0.86
C GLY A 78 -1.46 -4.41 1.37
N LEU A 79 -2.50 -4.92 2.05
CA LEU A 79 -2.59 -6.32 2.46
C LEU A 79 -2.56 -7.27 1.25
N GLY A 80 -3.38 -7.00 0.24
CA GLY A 80 -3.48 -7.83 -0.96
C GLY A 80 -2.17 -7.87 -1.75
N ILE A 81 -1.57 -6.71 -2.00
CA ILE A 81 -0.28 -6.61 -2.70
C ILE A 81 0.82 -7.31 -1.92
N GLY A 82 0.87 -7.16 -0.59
CA GLY A 82 1.88 -7.83 0.24
C GLY A 82 1.74 -9.35 0.27
N TRP A 83 0.52 -9.88 0.24
CA TRP A 83 0.28 -11.32 0.06
C TRP A 83 0.78 -11.81 -1.30
N ILE A 84 0.39 -11.13 -2.37
CA ILE A 84 0.76 -11.50 -3.75
C ILE A 84 2.28 -11.44 -3.93
N LEU A 85 2.93 -10.40 -3.41
CA LEU A 85 4.37 -10.22 -3.49
C LEU A 85 5.10 -11.35 -2.76
N ALA A 86 4.73 -11.64 -1.52
CA ALA A 86 5.36 -12.72 -0.76
C ALA A 86 5.10 -14.10 -1.39
N ALA A 87 3.90 -14.36 -1.90
CA ALA A 87 3.58 -15.59 -2.62
C ALA A 87 4.44 -15.73 -3.89
N SER A 88 4.60 -14.64 -4.66
CA SER A 88 5.40 -14.62 -5.88
C SER A 88 6.89 -14.86 -5.58
N LEU A 89 7.43 -14.20 -4.55
CA LEU A 89 8.81 -14.40 -4.12
C LEU A 89 9.07 -15.83 -3.63
N ASN A 90 8.12 -16.41 -2.89
CA ASN A 90 8.20 -17.81 -2.46
C ASN A 90 8.07 -18.81 -3.62
N MET A 91 7.38 -18.47 -4.71
CA MET A 91 7.36 -19.31 -5.92
C MET A 91 8.69 -19.26 -6.67
N LEU A 92 9.29 -18.06 -6.79
CA LEU A 92 10.58 -17.88 -7.45
C LEU A 92 11.73 -18.52 -6.66
N SER A 93 11.68 -18.49 -5.33
CA SER A 93 12.73 -19.09 -4.50
C SER A 93 12.73 -20.63 -4.50
N LYS A 94 11.65 -21.25 -4.95
CA LYS A 94 11.52 -22.72 -5.05
C LYS A 94 12.00 -23.27 -6.39
N LYS A 95 12.37 -22.41 -7.33
CA LYS A 95 12.76 -22.74 -8.69
C LYS A 95 14.28 -22.63 -8.85
#